data_AF-A0A973BGF4-F1
#
_entry.id   AF-A0A973BGF4-F1
#
_cell.length_a   1.000
_cell.length_b   1.000
_cell.length_c   1.000
_cell.angle_alpha   90.00
_cell.angle_beta   90.00
_cell.angle_gamma   90.00
#
_symmetry.space_group_name_H-M   'P 1'
#
loop_
_entity.id
_entity.type
_entity.pdbx_description
1 polymer ?
#
loop_
_entity_poly.entity_id
_entity_poly.type
_entity_poly.pdbx_seq_one_letter_code
_entity_poly.pdbx_strand_id
1 'polypeptide(L)'
;MLENTYYIGQTVAVGAILISLVAIWMQMKQAARMEKAAAQREVLDRVSDWTNSLDPAQTDQFLMSLSDLDSVSFKAAVLTENHLYRWAFVTESALNMHKEGYFSDGTWAGIEGVMLGLLRTPGGARWWQSAQDVLGFEVVDFLNDRLKNVDPESPTYLDFSPRWRTRLAELNSDT
;
A
#
# COMPACT_ATOMS: atom_id res chain seq x y z
N MET A 1 34.99 5.86 59.10
CA MET A 1 33.62 6.39 58.88
C MET A 1 33.45 7.06 57.52
N LEU A 2 34.47 7.69 56.91
CA LEU A 2 34.38 8.29 55.56
C LEU A 2 34.19 7.29 54.42
N GLU A 3 34.69 6.06 54.58
CA GLU A 3 34.64 5.00 53.56
C GLU A 3 33.23 4.46 53.33
N ASN A 4 32.42 4.35 54.39
CA ASN A 4 31.07 3.81 54.32
C ASN A 4 30.09 4.77 53.63
N THR A 5 30.27 6.08 53.82
CA THR A 5 29.49 7.13 53.14
C THR A 5 29.77 7.17 51.63
N TYR A 6 31.00 6.83 51.22
CA TYR A 6 31.40 6.81 49.82
C TYR A 6 30.75 5.64 49.05
N TYR A 7 30.73 4.44 49.64
CA TYR A 7 30.06 3.26 49.05
C TYR A 7 28.55 3.43 48.91
N ILE A 8 27.91 4.09 49.90
CA ILE A 8 26.47 4.41 49.83
C ILE A 8 26.20 5.40 48.68
N GLY A 9 27.03 6.44 48.53
CA GLY A 9 26.92 7.39 47.43
C GLY A 9 27.10 6.77 46.05
N GLN A 10 28.09 5.88 45.88
CA GLN A 10 28.30 5.15 44.63
C GLN A 10 27.12 4.21 44.29
N THR A 11 26.57 3.51 45.29
CA THR A 11 25.44 2.60 45.07
C THR A 11 24.19 3.35 44.60
N VAL A 12 23.92 4.52 45.19
CA VAL A 12 22.81 5.39 44.76
C VAL A 12 23.04 5.93 43.35
N ALA A 13 24.27 6.36 43.02
CA ALA A 13 24.60 6.86 41.69
C ALA A 13 24.45 5.79 40.60
N VAL A 14 24.93 4.57 40.84
CA VAL A 14 24.76 3.44 39.92
C VAL A 14 23.27 3.09 39.77
N GLY A 15 22.51 3.07 40.87
CA GLY A 15 21.07 2.86 40.82
C GLY A 15 20.33 3.90 39.97
N ALA A 16 20.68 5.19 40.10
CA ALA A 16 20.11 6.26 39.31
C ALA A 16 20.43 6.13 37.81
N ILE A 17 21.66 5.72 37.47
CA ILE A 17 22.06 5.47 36.06
C ILE A 17 21.24 4.30 35.48
N LEU A 18 21.10 3.19 36.22
CA LEU A 18 20.34 2.03 35.75
C LEU A 18 18.86 2.36 35.53
N ILE A 19 18.23 3.10 36.44
CA ILE A 19 16.84 3.56 36.29
C ILE A 19 16.71 4.46 35.06
N SER A 20 17.69 5.36 34.84
CA SER A 20 17.71 6.24 33.67
C SER A 20 17.82 5.45 32.36
N LEU A 21 18.65 4.42 32.31
CA LEU A 21 18.77 3.54 31.14
C LEU A 21 17.47 2.76 30.86
N VAL A 22 16.82 2.25 31.89
CA VAL A 22 15.51 1.57 31.75
C VAL A 22 14.46 2.55 31.23
N ALA A 23 14.43 3.79 31.74
CA ALA A 23 13.52 4.82 31.27
C ALA A 23 13.76 5.17 29.79
N ILE A 24 15.03 5.32 29.37
CA ILE A 24 15.39 5.56 27.95
C ILE A 24 14.93 4.38 27.09
N TRP A 25 15.18 3.15 27.52
CA TRP A 25 14.75 1.95 26.78
C TRP A 25 13.22 1.89 26.62
N MET A 26 12.47 2.20 27.68
CA MET A 26 11.02 2.28 27.62
C MET A 26 10.53 3.40 26.68
N GLN A 27 11.17 4.57 26.71
CA GLN A 27 10.87 5.69 25.81
C GLN A 27 11.14 5.32 24.34
N MET A 28 12.27 4.68 24.05
CA MET A 28 12.58 4.19 22.69
C MET A 28 11.52 3.20 22.20
N LYS A 29 11.05 2.29 23.07
CA LYS A 29 10.00 1.32 22.73
C LYS A 29 8.66 2.00 22.46
N GLN A 30 8.32 3.07 23.19
CA GLN A 30 7.11 3.85 22.95
C GLN A 30 7.20 4.64 21.63
N ALA A 31 8.35 5.28 21.38
CA ALA A 31 8.61 6.00 20.13
C ALA A 31 8.45 5.09 18.91
N ALA A 32 9.06 3.90 18.92
CA ALA A 32 8.94 2.91 17.84
C ALA A 32 7.48 2.45 17.61
N ARG A 33 6.68 2.32 18.68
CA ARG A 33 5.25 1.99 18.57
C ARG A 33 4.43 3.11 17.97
N MET A 34 4.75 4.36 18.32
CA MET A 34 4.08 5.54 17.76
C MET A 34 4.41 5.71 16.28
N GLU A 35 5.68 5.53 15.90
CA GLU A 35 6.14 5.57 14.51
C GLU A 35 5.44 4.49 13.67
N LYS A 36 5.39 3.25 14.17
CA LYS A 36 4.60 2.16 13.57
C LYS A 36 3.14 2.56 13.32
N ALA A 37 2.47 3.10 14.33
CA ALA A 37 1.07 3.50 14.21
C ALA A 37 0.87 4.66 13.22
N ALA A 38 1.80 5.62 13.18
CA ALA A 38 1.76 6.74 12.25
C ALA A 38 1.94 6.27 10.80
N ALA A 39 2.92 5.40 10.55
CA ALA A 39 3.17 4.81 9.23
C ALA A 39 1.96 4.01 8.72
N GLN A 40 1.38 3.18 9.59
CA GLN A 40 0.15 2.44 9.25
C GLN A 40 -1.01 3.38 8.91
N ARG A 41 -1.22 4.42 9.70
CA ARG A 41 -2.28 5.40 9.48
C ARG A 41 -2.11 6.12 8.15
N GLU A 42 -0.89 6.53 7.83
CA GLU A 42 -0.60 7.23 6.58
C GLU A 42 -0.97 6.39 5.34
N VAL A 43 -0.62 5.10 5.31
CA VAL A 43 -0.99 4.22 4.19
C VAL A 43 -2.50 4.01 4.15
N LEU A 44 -3.16 3.80 5.29
CA LEU A 44 -4.61 3.64 5.34
C LEU A 44 -5.34 4.91 4.87
N ASP A 45 -4.83 6.09 5.22
CA ASP A 45 -5.34 7.37 4.74
C ASP A 45 -5.18 7.45 3.21
N ARG A 46 -4.03 7.05 2.65
CA ARG A 46 -3.82 7.00 1.19
C ARG A 46 -4.75 5.98 0.49
N VAL A 47 -5.00 4.83 1.11
CA VAL A 47 -5.95 3.82 0.60
C VAL A 47 -7.37 4.37 0.59
N SER A 48 -7.77 5.03 1.67
CA SER A 48 -9.07 5.71 1.79
C SER A 48 -9.21 6.79 0.72
N ASP A 49 -8.19 7.64 0.56
CA ASP A 49 -8.21 8.71 -0.42
C ASP A 49 -8.27 8.16 -1.86
N TRP A 50 -7.59 7.06 -2.15
CA TRP A 50 -7.70 6.42 -3.46
C TRP A 50 -9.12 5.91 -3.71
N THR A 51 -9.71 5.23 -2.73
CA THR A 51 -11.08 4.69 -2.82
C THR A 51 -12.11 5.79 -3.06
N ASN A 52 -11.91 6.96 -2.46
CA ASN A 52 -12.80 8.11 -2.58
C ASN A 52 -12.44 9.05 -3.73
N SER A 53 -11.36 8.78 -4.48
CA SER A 53 -10.87 9.71 -5.50
C SER A 53 -11.59 9.63 -6.84
N LEU A 54 -12.32 8.54 -7.10
CA LEU A 54 -13.15 8.41 -8.30
C LEU A 54 -14.53 9.00 -8.05
N ASP A 55 -14.85 10.07 -8.78
CA ASP A 55 -16.21 10.56 -8.90
C ASP A 55 -17.08 9.50 -9.61
N PRO A 56 -18.36 9.30 -9.23
CA PRO A 56 -19.33 8.57 -10.04
C PRO A 56 -19.25 8.86 -11.55
N ALA A 57 -19.06 10.12 -11.95
CA ALA A 57 -18.96 10.52 -13.35
C ALA A 57 -17.68 10.03 -14.06
N GLN A 58 -16.61 9.74 -13.29
CA GLN A 58 -15.33 9.25 -13.80
C GLN A 58 -15.23 7.73 -13.74
N THR A 59 -16.11 7.09 -12.96
CA THR A 59 -16.11 5.63 -12.75
C THR A 59 -16.31 4.88 -14.06
N ASP A 60 -17.25 5.31 -14.92
CA ASP A 60 -17.48 4.67 -16.22
C ASP A 60 -16.23 4.73 -17.11
N GLN A 61 -15.57 5.89 -17.17
CA GLN A 61 -14.32 6.06 -17.93
C GLN A 61 -13.20 5.17 -17.39
N PHE A 62 -13.09 5.07 -16.07
CA PHE A 62 -12.11 4.21 -15.41
C PHE A 62 -12.36 2.73 -15.72
N LEU A 63 -13.60 2.26 -15.58
CA LEU A 63 -13.97 0.86 -15.87
C LEU A 63 -13.73 0.51 -17.34
N MET A 64 -14.12 1.39 -18.27
CA MET A 64 -13.84 1.19 -19.70
C MET A 64 -12.33 1.12 -19.97
N SER A 65 -11.55 2.03 -19.40
CA SER A 65 -10.09 2.06 -19.58
C SER A 65 -9.40 0.84 -18.99
N LEU A 66 -9.91 0.28 -17.88
CA LEU A 66 -9.41 -1.00 -17.34
C LEU A 66 -9.77 -2.18 -18.25
N SER A 67 -10.91 -2.13 -18.94
CA SER A 67 -11.31 -3.19 -19.87
C SER A 67 -10.54 -3.14 -21.19
N ASP A 68 -10.25 -1.93 -21.69
CA ASP A 68 -9.49 -1.68 -22.91
C ASP A 68 -8.95 -0.24 -22.89
N LEU A 69 -7.66 -0.10 -22.59
CA LEU A 69 -7.03 1.21 -22.41
C LEU A 69 -6.78 1.93 -23.74
N ASP A 70 -6.62 1.19 -24.84
CA ASP A 70 -6.22 1.76 -26.13
C ASP A 70 -7.42 2.31 -26.92
N SER A 71 -8.66 1.93 -26.58
CA SER A 71 -9.88 2.37 -27.26
C SER A 71 -10.59 3.58 -26.63
N VAL A 72 -10.18 4.00 -25.44
CA VAL A 72 -10.79 5.15 -24.75
C VAL A 72 -10.20 6.50 -25.20
N SER A 73 -10.90 7.59 -24.88
CA SER A 73 -10.36 8.93 -25.11
C SER A 73 -9.07 9.16 -24.31
N PHE A 74 -8.16 9.99 -24.84
CA PHE A 74 -6.93 10.38 -24.16
C PHE A 74 -7.16 10.85 -22.71
N LYS A 75 -8.23 11.62 -22.47
CA LYS A 75 -8.57 12.10 -21.12
C LYS A 75 -8.89 10.95 -20.15
N ALA A 76 -9.61 9.94 -20.62
CA ALA A 76 -9.97 8.77 -19.83
C ALA A 76 -8.75 7.87 -19.55
N ALA A 77 -7.87 7.71 -20.54
CA ALA A 77 -6.60 7.00 -20.38
C ALA A 77 -5.74 7.69 -19.30
N VAL A 78 -5.47 8.99 -19.41
CA VAL A 78 -4.67 9.74 -18.43
C VAL A 78 -5.27 9.70 -17.03
N LEU A 79 -6.61 9.79 -16.92
CA LEU A 79 -7.29 9.63 -15.63
C LEU A 79 -6.97 8.26 -15.02
N THR A 80 -7.17 7.19 -15.79
CA THR A 80 -6.94 5.82 -15.34
C THR A 80 -5.48 5.57 -14.97
N GLU A 81 -4.54 6.03 -15.80
CA GLU A 81 -3.11 5.92 -15.53
C GLU A 81 -2.74 6.61 -14.21
N ASN A 82 -3.25 7.82 -13.95
CA ASN A 82 -3.01 8.51 -12.68
C ASN A 82 -3.54 7.72 -11.47
N HIS A 83 -4.71 7.09 -11.60
CA HIS A 83 -5.25 6.23 -10.54
C HIS A 83 -4.40 4.96 -10.33
N LEU A 84 -3.92 4.35 -11.41
CA LEU A 84 -3.05 3.17 -11.37
C LEU A 84 -1.69 3.51 -10.75
N TYR A 85 -1.05 4.61 -11.15
CA TYR A 85 0.19 5.10 -10.53
C TYR A 85 0.00 5.37 -9.05
N ARG A 86 -1.08 6.07 -8.68
CA ARG A 86 -1.37 6.36 -7.27
C ARG A 86 -1.49 5.08 -6.43
N TRP A 87 -2.17 4.05 -6.94
CA TRP A 87 -2.28 2.77 -6.24
C TRP A 87 -0.95 2.00 -6.22
N ALA A 88 -0.15 2.06 -7.29
CA ALA A 88 1.16 1.45 -7.33
C ALA A 88 2.10 2.03 -6.27
N PHE A 89 2.13 3.36 -6.08
CA PHE A 89 2.91 3.98 -5.01
C PHE A 89 2.41 3.66 -3.61
N VAL A 90 1.09 3.47 -3.43
CA VAL A 90 0.53 2.95 -2.18
C VAL A 90 1.04 1.52 -1.94
N THR A 91 1.03 0.68 -2.97
CA THR A 91 1.50 -0.70 -2.91
C THR A 91 2.99 -0.78 -2.59
N GLU A 92 3.82 0.06 -3.21
CA GLU A 92 5.25 0.18 -2.92
C GLU A 92 5.52 0.58 -1.46
N SER A 93 4.83 1.63 -0.99
CA SER A 93 4.94 2.08 0.39
C SER A 93 4.52 0.96 1.36
N ALA A 94 3.44 0.26 1.03
CA ALA A 94 2.92 -0.83 1.85
C ALA A 94 3.83 -2.07 1.86
N LEU A 95 4.49 -2.38 0.74
CA LEU A 95 5.45 -3.48 0.64
C LEU A 95 6.63 -3.25 1.58
N ASN A 96 7.20 -2.05 1.56
CA ASN A 96 8.32 -1.69 2.43
C ASN A 96 7.92 -1.77 3.92
N MET A 97 6.74 -1.23 4.26
CA MET A 97 6.22 -1.33 5.62
C MET A 97 5.90 -2.77 6.04
N HIS A 98 5.42 -3.63 5.13
CA HIS A 98 5.20 -5.05 5.43
C HIS A 98 6.51 -5.78 5.71
N LYS A 99 7.54 -5.57 4.89
CA LYS A 99 8.90 -6.13 5.11
C LYS A 99 9.48 -5.74 6.47
N GLU A 100 9.20 -4.53 6.94
CA GLU A 100 9.65 -4.03 8.25
C GLU A 100 8.74 -4.48 9.42
N GLY A 101 7.73 -5.31 9.13
CA GLY A 101 6.80 -5.83 10.13
C GLY A 101 5.83 -4.78 10.66
N TYR A 102 5.64 -3.66 9.94
CA TYR A 102 4.64 -2.65 10.28
C TYR A 102 3.23 -3.12 9.91
N PHE A 103 3.02 -3.87 8.83
CA PHE A 103 1.70 -4.45 8.50
C PHE A 103 1.53 -5.91 8.93
N SER A 104 0.26 -6.30 9.17
CA SER A 104 -0.10 -7.71 9.24
C SER A 104 -0.19 -8.29 7.83
N ASP A 105 -0.03 -9.61 7.70
CA ASP A 105 -0.17 -10.29 6.41
C ASP A 105 -1.56 -10.08 5.80
N GLY A 106 -2.60 -9.96 6.63
CA GLY A 106 -3.97 -9.68 6.16
C GLY A 106 -4.11 -8.29 5.54
N THR A 107 -3.54 -7.27 6.19
CA THR A 107 -3.54 -5.90 5.63
C THR A 107 -2.76 -5.84 4.32
N TRP A 108 -1.59 -6.50 4.29
CA TRP A 108 -0.77 -6.59 3.09
C TRP A 108 -1.52 -7.31 1.96
N ALA A 109 -2.12 -8.47 2.23
CA ALA A 109 -2.86 -9.24 1.24
C ALA A 109 -4.02 -8.44 0.60
N GLY A 110 -4.68 -7.57 1.36
CA GLY A 110 -5.70 -6.67 0.81
C GLY A 110 -5.14 -5.66 -0.19
N ILE A 111 -4.04 -4.98 0.17
CA ILE A 111 -3.40 -3.97 -0.70
C ILE A 111 -2.81 -4.64 -1.96
N GLU A 112 -2.06 -5.72 -1.77
CA GLU A 112 -1.51 -6.55 -2.85
C GLU A 112 -2.63 -7.04 -3.77
N GLY A 113 -3.69 -7.60 -3.20
CA GLY A 113 -4.81 -8.17 -3.96
C GLY A 113 -5.47 -7.14 -4.88
N VAL A 114 -5.64 -5.90 -4.45
CA VAL A 114 -6.17 -4.82 -5.30
C VAL A 114 -5.20 -4.51 -6.44
N MET A 115 -3.91 -4.38 -6.17
CA MET A 115 -2.92 -4.10 -7.22
C MET A 115 -2.89 -5.24 -8.26
N LEU A 116 -2.79 -6.49 -7.81
CA LEU A 116 -2.81 -7.65 -8.70
C LEU A 116 -4.12 -7.74 -9.50
N GLY A 117 -5.25 -7.45 -8.85
CA GLY A 117 -6.55 -7.37 -9.52
C GLY A 117 -6.58 -6.32 -10.62
N LEU A 118 -6.01 -5.13 -10.37
CA LEU A 118 -5.92 -4.04 -11.36
C LEU A 118 -5.02 -4.42 -12.53
N LEU A 119 -3.81 -4.91 -12.25
CA LEU A 119 -2.82 -5.30 -13.27
C LEU A 119 -3.27 -6.43 -14.17
N ARG A 120 -4.23 -7.24 -13.72
CA ARG A 120 -4.78 -8.35 -14.51
C ARG A 120 -5.98 -8.00 -15.36
N THR A 121 -6.51 -6.78 -15.24
CA THR A 121 -7.44 -6.26 -16.25
C THR A 121 -6.66 -6.03 -17.57
N PRO A 122 -7.28 -6.14 -18.76
CA PRO A 122 -6.55 -5.95 -20.01
C PRO A 122 -5.88 -4.57 -20.10
N GLY A 123 -6.59 -3.51 -19.69
CA GLY A 123 -6.06 -2.16 -19.63
C GLY A 123 -4.97 -1.98 -18.57
N GLY A 124 -5.12 -2.59 -17.39
CA GLY A 124 -4.07 -2.58 -16.37
C GLY A 124 -2.81 -3.30 -16.81
N ALA A 125 -2.93 -4.45 -17.48
CA ALA A 125 -1.82 -5.19 -18.05
C ALA A 125 -1.10 -4.38 -19.15
N ARG A 126 -1.87 -3.67 -19.99
CA ARG A 126 -1.33 -2.77 -21.02
C ARG A 126 -0.54 -1.63 -20.40
N TRP A 127 -1.11 -0.95 -19.41
CA TRP A 127 -0.44 0.10 -18.64
C TRP A 127 0.84 -0.38 -17.96
N TRP A 128 0.82 -1.59 -17.38
CA TRP A 128 1.98 -2.16 -16.68
C TRP A 128 3.21 -2.30 -17.57
N GLN A 129 3.04 -2.50 -18.88
CA GLN A 129 4.16 -2.65 -19.81
C GLN A 129 5.06 -1.40 -19.86
N SER A 130 4.52 -0.21 -19.61
CA SER A 130 5.28 1.04 -19.57
C SER A 130 5.52 1.54 -18.14
N ALA A 131 4.59 1.30 -17.22
CA ALA A 131 4.68 1.82 -15.86
C ALA A 131 5.89 1.30 -15.06
N GLN A 132 6.39 0.11 -15.40
CA GLN A 132 7.54 -0.51 -14.75
C GLN A 132 8.82 0.34 -14.85
N ASP A 133 8.96 1.17 -15.88
CA ASP A 133 10.14 2.04 -16.07
C ASP A 133 10.16 3.23 -15.10
N VAL A 134 9.02 3.52 -14.45
CA VAL A 134 8.85 4.67 -13.55
C VAL A 134 8.88 4.25 -12.08
N LEU A 135 8.49 3.01 -11.78
CA LEU A 135 8.34 2.51 -10.42
C LEU A 135 9.66 1.95 -9.88
N GLY A 136 9.78 1.85 -8.55
CA GLY A 136 10.95 1.26 -7.91
C GLY A 136 11.14 -0.21 -8.30
N PHE A 137 12.38 -0.62 -8.60
CA PHE A 137 12.69 -1.98 -9.06
C PHE A 137 12.18 -3.06 -8.08
N GLU A 138 12.22 -2.80 -6.76
CA GLU A 138 11.77 -3.78 -5.77
C GLU A 138 10.28 -4.11 -5.88
N VAL A 139 9.41 -3.11 -6.08
CA VAL A 139 7.97 -3.35 -6.22
C VAL A 139 7.66 -3.96 -7.58
N VAL A 140 8.39 -3.58 -8.62
CA VAL A 140 8.27 -4.17 -9.96
C VAL A 140 8.63 -5.65 -9.94
N ASP A 141 9.79 -6.02 -9.41
CA ASP A 141 10.24 -7.41 -9.30
C ASP A 141 9.24 -8.24 -8.47
N PHE A 142 8.79 -7.68 -7.35
CA PHE A 142 7.80 -8.31 -6.50
C PHE A 142 6.49 -8.58 -7.25
N LEU A 143 5.89 -7.54 -7.87
CA LEU A 143 4.61 -7.69 -8.57
C LEU A 143 4.73 -8.62 -9.78
N ASN A 144 5.85 -8.59 -10.51
CA ASN A 144 6.10 -9.49 -11.62
C ASN A 144 6.21 -10.95 -11.19
N ASP A 145 6.84 -11.23 -10.04
CA ASP A 145 6.84 -12.58 -9.48
C ASP A 145 5.42 -13.01 -9.10
N ARG A 146 4.68 -12.15 -8.41
CA ARG A 146 3.31 -12.45 -7.97
C ARG A 146 2.36 -12.67 -9.14
N LEU A 147 2.47 -11.88 -10.21
CA LEU A 147 1.67 -12.03 -11.43
C LEU A 147 1.93 -13.36 -12.15
N LYS A 148 3.12 -13.97 -12.03
CA LYS A 148 3.40 -15.31 -12.57
C LYS A 148 2.73 -16.42 -11.77
N ASN A 149 2.52 -16.18 -10.48
CA ASN A 149 2.09 -17.19 -9.50
C ASN A 149 0.59 -17.09 -9.17
N VAL A 150 -0.09 -16.03 -9.61
CA VAL A 150 -1.52 -15.85 -9.36
C VAL A 150 -2.33 -16.69 -10.37
N ASP A 151 -3.39 -17.33 -9.89
CA ASP A 151 -4.27 -18.15 -10.74
C ASP A 151 -4.90 -17.29 -11.85
N PRO A 152 -4.68 -17.58 -13.14
CA PRO A 152 -5.26 -16.84 -14.27
C PRO A 152 -6.78 -16.75 -14.26
N GLU A 153 -7.47 -17.68 -13.58
CA GLU A 153 -8.93 -17.69 -13.44
C GLU A 153 -9.44 -16.91 -12.23
N SER A 154 -8.55 -16.45 -11.35
CA SER A 154 -9.00 -15.68 -10.19
C SER A 154 -9.56 -14.31 -10.58
N PRO A 155 -10.49 -13.75 -9.79
CA PRO A 155 -11.12 -12.46 -10.06
C PRO A 155 -10.11 -11.33 -10.32
N THR A 156 -10.38 -10.51 -11.32
CA THR A 156 -9.68 -9.23 -11.55
C THR A 156 -10.36 -8.10 -10.78
N TYR A 157 -9.82 -6.88 -10.85
CA TYR A 157 -10.48 -5.72 -10.24
C TYR A 157 -11.92 -5.57 -10.75
N LEU A 158 -12.16 -5.76 -12.05
CA LEU A 158 -13.51 -5.67 -12.64
C LEU A 158 -14.52 -6.66 -12.04
N ASP A 159 -14.04 -7.69 -11.33
CA ASP A 159 -14.84 -8.74 -10.70
C ASP A 159 -15.11 -8.51 -9.21
N PHE A 160 -14.45 -7.53 -8.58
CA PHE A 160 -14.59 -7.29 -7.14
C PHE A 160 -16.00 -6.83 -6.75
N SER A 161 -16.71 -6.19 -7.68
CA SER A 161 -18.10 -5.81 -7.52
C SER A 161 -18.91 -6.33 -8.71
N PRO A 162 -19.96 -7.15 -8.48
CA PRO A 162 -20.86 -7.58 -9.55
C PRO A 162 -21.44 -6.40 -10.35
N ARG A 163 -21.57 -5.23 -9.71
CA ARG A 163 -22.09 -4.01 -10.35
C ARG A 163 -21.17 -3.49 -11.45
N TRP A 164 -19.85 -3.69 -11.34
CA TRP A 164 -18.90 -3.21 -12.36
C TRP A 164 -19.03 -3.98 -13.67
N ARG A 165 -19.18 -5.31 -13.60
CA ARG A 165 -19.46 -6.13 -14.78
C ARG A 165 -20.77 -5.75 -15.46
N THR A 166 -21.85 -5.59 -14.68
CA THR A 166 -23.14 -5.14 -15.22
C THR A 166 -23.02 -3.79 -15.88
N ARG A 167 -22.38 -2.82 -15.22
CA ARG A 167 -22.21 -1.46 -15.77
C ARG A 167 -21.37 -1.47 -17.05
N LEU A 168 -20.29 -2.25 -17.09
CA LEU A 168 -19.44 -2.35 -18.27
C LEU A 168 -20.21 -2.95 -19.47
N ALA A 169 -21.08 -3.93 -19.22
CA ALA A 169 -21.92 -4.50 -20.26
C ALA A 169 -22.91 -3.48 -20.84
N GLU A 170 -23.51 -2.62 -19.99
CA GLU A 170 -24.38 -1.51 -20.43
C GLU A 170 -23.61 -0.50 -21.30
N LEU A 171 -22.42 -0.08 -20.85
CA LEU A 171 -21.60 0.88 -21.58
C LEU A 171 -21.19 0.38 -22.98
N ASN A 172 -20.89 -0.93 -23.09
CA ASN A 172 -20.53 -1.54 -24.36
C ASN A 172 -21.74 -1.75 -25.30
N SER A 173 -22.97 -1.77 -24.79
CA SER A 173 -24.18 -1.86 -25.63
C SER A 173 -24.63 -0.54 -26.23
N ASP A 174 -24.19 0.58 -25.64
CA ASP A 174 -24.56 1.95 -26.06
C ASP A 174 -23.59 2.53 -27.12
N THR A 175 -22.54 1.80 -27.49
CA THR A 175 -21.49 2.21 -28.46
C THR A 175 -21.68 1.52 -29.81
#